data_AF-A0A7C2QIX9-F1
#
_entry.id   AF-A0A7C2QIX9-F1
#
_cell.length_a   1.000
_cell.length_b   1.000
_cell.length_c   1.000
_cell.angle_alpha   90.00
_cell.angle_beta   90.00
_cell.angle_gamma   90.00
#
_symmetry.space_group_name_H-M   'P 1'
#
loop_
_entity.id
_entity.type
_entity.pdbx_description
1 polymer ?
#
loop_
_entity_poly.entity_id
_entity_poly.type
_entity_poly.pdbx_seq_one_letter_code
_entity_poly.pdbx_strand_id
1 'polypeptide(L)'
;DHIRFGECLAEAAAQLGLRLALCASGDMSHRLKPGAPAGYHPEAHRYDETIVEAIRAGDFERILNIDPDLREEAGEDIYRSLLIAYGALGRTLHRPEVFSYEGPFGVGYMAAVLADYSDQASEAESPAESIGESDLPALARRAVHAYVTEGRLLDPPGRLHGGAAERAGVFVSIKTRQGQLRGCIGTIEPTQENVAREVIHNAIAAATRDPRFDPVRADELDELVFSVDILSPPELVSDLRDLDPKRYGVIVETEDGRRGLLLPDLSGIETVERQLHYARAKAGIRPDEPIRIYRFTVRRIREHGRTAADAEA
;
A
#
# COMPACT_ATOMS: atom_id res chain seq x y z
N ASP A 1 14.85 11.28 -20.05
CA ASP A 1 15.35 9.90 -19.98
C ASP A 1 14.15 8.96 -19.96
N HIS A 2 14.14 7.92 -20.81
CA HIS A 2 13.00 7.01 -21.00
C HIS A 2 12.79 6.06 -19.82
N ILE A 3 13.88 5.60 -19.20
CA ILE A 3 13.80 4.75 -17.99
C ILE A 3 13.13 5.53 -16.86
N ARG A 4 13.59 6.77 -16.61
CA ARG A 4 12.98 7.64 -15.59
C ARG A 4 11.50 7.92 -15.85
N PHE A 5 11.09 8.04 -17.13
CA PHE A 5 9.68 8.18 -17.46
C PHE A 5 8.87 6.94 -17.05
N GLY A 6 9.38 5.74 -17.30
CA GLY A 6 8.80 4.48 -16.80
C GLY A 6 8.68 4.43 -15.28
N GLU A 7 9.75 4.81 -14.56
CA GLU A 7 9.74 4.87 -13.09
C GLU A 7 8.63 5.81 -12.58
N CYS A 8 8.48 6.99 -13.20
CA CYS A 8 7.41 7.93 -12.83
C CYS A 8 6.00 7.37 -13.09
N LEU A 9 5.80 6.52 -14.12
CA LEU A 9 4.51 5.84 -14.34
C LEU A 9 4.19 4.87 -13.20
N ALA A 10 5.17 4.09 -12.75
CA ALA A 10 5.02 3.17 -11.63
C ALA A 10 4.77 3.92 -10.31
N GLU A 11 5.55 4.98 -10.04
CA GLU A 11 5.37 5.86 -8.87
C GLU A 11 3.95 6.46 -8.85
N ALA A 12 3.46 6.96 -9.99
CA ALA A 12 2.11 7.54 -10.08
C ALA A 12 1.00 6.50 -9.89
N ALA A 13 1.13 5.32 -10.49
CA ALA A 13 0.17 4.23 -10.30
C ALA A 13 0.10 3.80 -8.83
N ALA A 14 1.24 3.67 -8.16
CA ALA A 14 1.32 3.34 -6.74
C ALA A 14 0.67 4.42 -5.86
N GLN A 15 0.96 5.70 -6.09
CA GLN A 15 0.35 6.82 -5.35
C GLN A 15 -1.17 6.90 -5.51
N LEU A 16 -1.68 6.50 -6.67
CA LEU A 16 -3.11 6.50 -6.97
C LEU A 16 -3.81 5.17 -6.61
N GLY A 17 -3.07 4.17 -6.11
CA GLY A 17 -3.61 2.84 -5.81
C GLY A 17 -4.13 2.09 -7.05
N LEU A 18 -3.56 2.37 -8.23
CA LEU A 18 -3.97 1.76 -9.50
C LEU A 18 -3.10 0.55 -9.84
N ARG A 19 -3.72 -0.49 -10.41
CA ARG A 19 -2.99 -1.57 -11.05
C ARG A 19 -2.55 -1.13 -12.44
N LEU A 20 -1.25 -1.17 -12.71
CA LEU A 20 -0.68 -0.78 -14.00
C LEU A 20 -0.48 -2.01 -14.88
N ALA A 21 -1.06 -1.98 -16.09
CA ALA A 21 -0.68 -2.85 -17.19
C ALA A 21 0.03 -1.99 -18.24
N LEU A 22 1.22 -2.42 -18.67
CA LEU A 22 2.03 -1.68 -19.64
C LEU A 22 2.34 -2.57 -20.84
N CYS A 23 2.14 -2.02 -22.04
CA CYS A 23 2.49 -2.67 -23.30
C CYS A 23 3.57 -1.83 -23.99
N ALA A 24 4.80 -2.34 -24.06
CA ALA A 24 5.83 -1.80 -24.93
C ALA A 24 5.58 -2.29 -26.36
N SER A 25 5.15 -1.38 -27.23
CA SER A 25 4.85 -1.66 -28.63
C SER A 25 5.82 -0.91 -29.53
N GLY A 26 6.21 -1.58 -30.62
CA GLY A 26 7.17 -1.14 -31.61
C GLY A 26 7.64 -2.34 -32.42
N ASP A 27 8.22 -2.05 -33.57
CA ASP A 27 8.83 -3.00 -34.47
C ASP A 27 10.34 -3.08 -34.14
N MET A 28 10.91 -4.28 -34.29
CA MET A 28 12.35 -4.48 -34.11
C MET A 28 13.10 -4.03 -35.37
N SER A 29 14.06 -4.78 -35.89
CA SER A 29 14.73 -4.41 -37.13
C SER A 29 13.76 -4.30 -38.30
N HIS A 30 13.84 -3.20 -39.06
CA HIS A 30 13.07 -2.99 -40.30
C HIS A 30 13.83 -3.44 -41.55
N ARG A 31 14.97 -4.12 -41.36
CA ARG A 31 15.98 -4.35 -42.41
C ARG A 31 16.45 -5.79 -42.54
N LEU A 32 15.64 -6.77 -42.15
CA LEU A 32 16.05 -8.17 -42.03
C LEU A 32 16.29 -8.91 -43.36
N LYS A 33 15.69 -8.46 -44.47
CA LYS A 33 15.84 -9.14 -45.78
C LYS A 33 15.72 -8.18 -46.96
N PRO A 34 16.19 -8.57 -48.16
CA PRO A 34 15.92 -7.82 -49.39
C PRO A 34 14.43 -7.55 -49.60
N GLY A 35 14.09 -6.29 -49.87
CA GLY A 35 12.70 -5.83 -50.01
C GLY A 35 12.02 -5.44 -48.70
N ALA A 36 12.74 -5.41 -47.57
CA ALA A 36 12.23 -4.86 -46.32
C ALA A 36 11.93 -3.34 -46.44
N PRO A 37 10.96 -2.80 -45.66
CA PRO A 37 10.47 -1.42 -45.82
C PRO A 37 11.57 -0.35 -45.69
N ALA A 38 12.57 -0.59 -44.85
CA ALA A 38 13.68 0.35 -44.63
C ALA A 38 14.96 -0.03 -45.41
N GLY A 39 14.87 -0.94 -46.38
CA GLY A 39 16.02 -1.52 -47.09
C GLY A 39 16.63 -2.73 -46.34
N TYR A 40 17.56 -3.44 -46.95
CA TYR A 40 18.23 -4.59 -46.31
C TYR A 40 19.57 -4.17 -45.72
N HIS A 41 19.86 -4.58 -44.49
CA HIS A 41 21.19 -4.46 -43.91
C HIS A 41 21.63 -5.83 -43.36
N PRO A 42 22.82 -6.34 -43.76
CA PRO A 42 23.22 -7.71 -43.44
C PRO A 42 23.33 -7.97 -41.94
N GLU A 43 23.74 -6.98 -41.15
CA GLU A 43 23.90 -7.11 -39.70
C GLU A 43 22.62 -6.83 -38.89
N ALA A 44 21.53 -6.43 -39.55
CA ALA A 44 20.31 -5.98 -38.85
C ALA A 44 19.67 -7.07 -37.98
N HIS A 45 19.89 -8.35 -38.32
CA HIS A 45 19.43 -9.50 -37.54
C HIS A 45 20.04 -9.54 -36.13
N ARG A 46 21.27 -9.02 -35.96
CA ARG A 46 21.96 -9.04 -34.67
C ARG A 46 21.28 -8.18 -33.62
N TYR A 47 20.61 -7.10 -34.04
CA TYR A 47 19.80 -6.27 -33.14
C TYR A 47 18.66 -7.10 -32.53
N ASP A 48 17.88 -7.76 -33.38
CA ASP A 48 16.75 -8.60 -32.97
C ASP A 48 17.20 -9.77 -32.10
N GLU A 49 18.24 -10.49 -32.53
CA GLU A 49 18.83 -11.59 -31.77
C GLU A 49 19.28 -11.15 -30.38
N THR A 50 19.96 -9.99 -30.28
CA THR A 50 20.42 -9.45 -28.99
C THR A 50 19.26 -9.19 -28.05
N ILE A 51 18.16 -8.60 -28.53
CA ILE A 51 16.98 -8.32 -27.70
C ILE A 51 16.29 -9.62 -27.26
N VAL A 52 16.06 -10.55 -28.21
CA VAL A 52 15.39 -11.82 -27.92
C VAL A 52 16.19 -12.64 -26.91
N GLU A 53 17.50 -12.73 -27.08
CA GLU A 53 18.39 -13.43 -26.14
C GLU A 53 18.45 -12.74 -24.78
N ALA A 54 18.54 -11.41 -24.75
CA ALA A 54 18.55 -10.64 -23.51
C ALA A 54 17.28 -10.85 -22.68
N ILE A 55 16.10 -10.83 -23.31
CA ILE A 55 14.83 -11.06 -22.61
C ILE A 55 14.75 -12.49 -22.09
N ARG A 56 15.10 -13.49 -22.92
CA ARG A 56 15.16 -14.90 -22.49
C ARG A 56 16.11 -15.13 -21.31
N ALA A 57 17.23 -14.40 -21.27
CA ALA A 57 18.22 -14.49 -20.21
C ALA A 57 17.88 -13.64 -18.98
N GLY A 58 16.88 -12.76 -19.05
CA GLY A 58 16.61 -11.76 -18.01
C GLY A 58 17.67 -10.67 -17.89
N ASP A 59 18.52 -10.50 -18.91
CA ASP A 59 19.69 -9.61 -18.92
C ASP A 59 19.40 -8.34 -19.71
N PHE A 60 18.59 -7.44 -19.14
CA PHE A 60 18.21 -6.19 -19.81
C PHE A 60 19.40 -5.24 -20.02
N GLU A 61 20.50 -5.39 -19.26
CA GLU A 61 21.73 -4.63 -19.45
C GLU A 61 22.32 -4.84 -20.86
N ARG A 62 22.17 -6.03 -21.45
CA ARG A 62 22.55 -6.25 -22.85
C ARG A 62 21.79 -5.35 -23.81
N ILE A 63 20.51 -5.09 -23.54
CA ILE A 63 19.69 -4.18 -24.36
C ILE A 63 20.18 -2.74 -24.18
N LEU A 64 20.45 -2.31 -22.94
CA LEU A 64 20.96 -0.97 -22.64
C LEU A 64 22.29 -0.65 -23.34
N ASN A 65 23.11 -1.68 -23.55
CA ASN A 65 24.46 -1.58 -24.11
C ASN A 65 24.52 -1.99 -25.59
N ILE A 66 23.39 -2.12 -26.29
CA ILE A 66 23.40 -2.30 -27.75
C ILE A 66 24.09 -1.08 -28.39
N ASP A 67 25.04 -1.36 -29.26
CA ASP A 67 25.76 -0.34 -30.04
C ASP A 67 24.77 0.60 -30.76
N PRO A 68 24.83 1.92 -30.52
CA PRO A 68 23.98 2.89 -31.22
C PRO A 68 24.02 2.77 -32.75
N ASP A 69 25.18 2.43 -33.32
CA ASP A 69 25.32 2.28 -34.78
C ASP A 69 24.51 1.07 -35.26
N LEU A 70 24.56 -0.06 -34.54
CA LEU A 70 23.75 -1.25 -34.85
C LEU A 70 22.24 -0.96 -34.77
N ARG A 71 21.81 -0.08 -33.86
CA ARG A 71 20.40 0.34 -33.75
C ARG A 71 19.97 1.17 -34.95
N GLU A 72 20.80 2.11 -35.38
CA GLU A 72 20.55 2.92 -36.56
C GLU A 72 20.55 2.06 -37.85
N GLU A 73 21.46 1.09 -37.92
CA GLU A 73 21.52 0.11 -38.99
C GLU A 73 20.28 -0.79 -39.03
N ALA A 74 19.76 -1.21 -37.87
CA ALA A 74 18.53 -1.99 -37.78
C ALA A 74 17.28 -1.18 -38.16
N GLY A 75 17.31 0.15 -37.99
CA GLY A 75 16.20 1.04 -38.28
C GLY A 75 15.00 0.83 -37.37
N GLU A 76 15.25 0.39 -36.13
CA GLU A 76 14.27 0.03 -35.09
C GLU A 76 13.44 1.20 -34.56
N ASP A 77 12.27 0.90 -33.98
CA ASP A 77 11.52 1.85 -33.16
C ASP A 77 11.07 1.34 -31.76
N ILE A 78 11.32 0.06 -31.45
CA ILE A 78 10.96 -0.58 -30.18
C ILE A 78 11.81 -0.15 -28.97
N TYR A 79 13.06 0.28 -29.17
CA TYR A 79 14.04 0.43 -28.08
C TYR A 79 13.57 1.36 -26.98
N ARG A 80 13.00 2.51 -27.34
CA ARG A 80 12.53 3.50 -26.36
C ARG A 80 11.34 2.97 -25.56
N SER A 81 10.45 2.21 -26.19
CA SER A 81 9.33 1.55 -25.52
C SER A 81 9.82 0.50 -24.52
N LEU A 82 10.85 -0.27 -24.86
CA LEU A 82 11.48 -1.21 -23.94
C LEU A 82 12.12 -0.51 -22.74
N LEU A 83 12.81 0.63 -22.96
CA LEU A 83 13.38 1.42 -21.86
C LEU A 83 12.31 1.92 -20.88
N ILE A 84 11.18 2.41 -21.41
CA ILE A 84 10.06 2.86 -20.58
C ILE A 84 9.50 1.67 -19.78
N ALA A 85 9.30 0.52 -20.42
CA ALA A 85 8.82 -0.67 -19.72
C ALA A 85 9.78 -1.13 -18.64
N TYR A 86 11.07 -1.19 -18.92
CA TYR A 86 12.08 -1.56 -17.93
C TYR A 86 12.12 -0.61 -16.74
N GLY A 87 11.98 0.71 -16.96
CA GLY A 87 11.84 1.68 -15.88
C GLY A 87 10.59 1.46 -15.02
N ALA A 88 9.45 1.17 -15.66
CA ALA A 88 8.20 0.87 -14.94
C ALA A 88 8.27 -0.42 -14.12
N LEU A 89 9.16 -1.35 -14.47
CA LEU A 89 9.43 -2.60 -13.74
C LEU A 89 10.46 -2.43 -12.61
N GLY A 90 10.93 -1.22 -12.32
CA GLY A 90 11.97 -1.01 -11.31
C GLY A 90 13.33 -1.58 -11.74
N ARG A 91 13.62 -1.55 -13.05
CA ARG A 91 14.89 -1.97 -13.65
C ARG A 91 15.22 -3.45 -13.41
N THR A 92 14.20 -4.30 -13.31
CA THR A 92 14.35 -5.75 -13.15
C THR A 92 13.29 -6.47 -13.98
N LEU A 93 13.69 -7.45 -14.79
CA LEU A 93 12.75 -8.35 -15.46
C LEU A 93 12.30 -9.42 -14.48
N HIS A 94 11.03 -9.83 -14.54
CA HIS A 94 10.48 -10.80 -13.58
C HIS A 94 9.83 -11.97 -14.31
N ARG A 95 10.50 -13.13 -14.33
CA ARG A 95 10.05 -14.31 -15.10
C ARG A 95 9.76 -13.96 -16.58
N PRO A 96 10.72 -13.33 -17.28
CA PRO A 96 10.50 -12.95 -18.66
C PRO A 96 10.35 -14.19 -19.55
N GLU A 97 9.48 -14.10 -20.54
CA GLU A 97 9.24 -15.17 -21.51
C GLU A 97 9.08 -14.56 -22.90
N VAL A 98 9.78 -15.13 -23.89
CA VAL A 98 9.58 -14.80 -25.30
C VAL A 98 8.72 -15.91 -25.91
N PHE A 99 7.49 -15.58 -26.29
CA PHE A 99 6.56 -16.54 -26.89
C PHE A 99 6.86 -16.77 -28.37
N SER A 100 7.16 -15.71 -29.11
CA SER A 100 7.48 -15.79 -30.54
C SER A 100 8.37 -14.64 -30.99
N TYR A 101 9.13 -14.93 -32.05
CA TYR A 101 9.87 -13.95 -32.84
C TYR A 101 9.79 -14.35 -34.30
N GLU A 102 9.39 -13.43 -35.17
CA GLU A 102 9.27 -13.65 -36.62
C GLU A 102 9.66 -12.41 -37.42
N GLY A 103 10.22 -12.62 -38.62
CA GLY A 103 10.62 -11.56 -39.56
C GLY A 103 9.91 -11.58 -40.93
N PRO A 104 8.58 -11.84 -41.02
CA PRO A 104 7.92 -12.25 -42.25
C PRO A 104 7.99 -11.21 -43.38
N PHE A 105 8.01 -9.92 -43.04
CA PHE A 105 8.01 -8.82 -44.01
C PHE A 105 9.37 -8.12 -44.13
N GLY A 106 10.43 -8.72 -43.58
CA GLY A 106 11.70 -8.03 -43.43
C GLY A 106 11.74 -7.07 -42.23
N VAL A 107 10.66 -7.08 -41.44
CA VAL A 107 10.51 -6.39 -40.16
C VAL A 107 10.41 -7.45 -39.06
N GLY A 108 11.15 -7.26 -37.97
CA GLY A 108 11.14 -8.15 -36.81
C GLY A 108 10.00 -7.85 -35.85
N TYR A 109 9.29 -8.90 -35.45
CA TYR A 109 8.18 -8.85 -34.50
C TYR A 109 8.41 -9.85 -33.38
N MET A 110 8.26 -9.41 -32.13
CA MET A 110 8.39 -10.26 -30.95
C MET A 110 7.18 -10.10 -30.05
N ALA A 111 6.65 -11.22 -29.58
CA ALA A 111 5.69 -11.26 -28.48
C ALA A 111 6.39 -11.82 -27.25
N ALA A 112 6.44 -11.03 -26.19
CA ALA A 112 7.12 -11.38 -24.95
C ALA A 112 6.42 -10.80 -23.72
N VAL A 113 6.58 -11.49 -22.60
CA VAL A 113 6.34 -10.96 -21.26
C VAL A 113 7.68 -10.52 -20.68
N LEU A 114 7.75 -9.27 -20.21
CA LEU A 114 8.92 -8.74 -19.52
C LEU A 114 8.84 -8.96 -18.00
N ALA A 115 7.61 -9.00 -17.48
CA ALA A 115 7.34 -9.30 -16.09
C ALA A 115 6.00 -10.02 -15.92
N ASP A 116 6.03 -11.23 -15.36
CA ASP A 116 4.84 -11.99 -14.99
C ASP A 116 4.68 -12.06 -13.46
N TYR A 117 3.85 -11.17 -12.92
CA TYR A 117 3.49 -11.17 -11.50
C TYR A 117 2.21 -11.99 -11.21
N SER A 118 1.71 -12.79 -12.15
CA SER A 118 0.51 -13.62 -11.95
C SER A 118 0.67 -14.58 -10.76
N ASP A 119 1.88 -15.08 -10.53
CA ASP A 119 2.24 -15.87 -9.36
C ASP A 119 2.75 -15.02 -8.18
N GLN A 120 2.99 -13.71 -8.32
CA GLN A 120 3.28 -12.84 -7.17
C GLN A 120 2.03 -12.27 -6.51
N ALA A 121 0.84 -12.55 -7.06
CA ALA A 121 -0.35 -12.68 -6.23
C ALA A 121 -0.25 -13.87 -5.24
N SER A 122 0.71 -14.80 -5.44
CA SER A 122 0.88 -16.02 -4.64
C SER A 122 2.25 -16.17 -3.92
N GLU A 123 3.28 -15.37 -4.20
CA GLU A 123 4.57 -15.44 -3.46
C GLU A 123 4.62 -14.58 -2.19
N ALA A 124 3.53 -13.87 -1.87
CA ALA A 124 3.24 -13.43 -0.50
C ALA A 124 2.38 -14.45 0.27
N GLU A 125 2.24 -15.69 -0.21
CA GLU A 125 1.62 -16.77 0.56
C GLU A 125 2.67 -17.51 1.39
N SER A 126 3.01 -16.93 2.54
CA SER A 126 2.96 -17.75 3.75
C SER A 126 1.55 -18.39 3.79
N PRO A 127 1.42 -19.68 4.14
CA PRO A 127 0.25 -20.52 3.87
C PRO A 127 -1.05 -19.76 4.08
N ALA A 128 -1.71 -19.32 2.98
CA ALA A 128 -2.80 -18.34 2.92
C ALA A 128 -3.15 -17.76 4.30
N GLU A 129 -2.29 -16.86 4.79
CA GLU A 129 -2.37 -16.33 6.15
C GLU A 129 -3.75 -15.70 6.34
N SER A 130 -4.65 -16.43 6.99
CA SER A 130 -6.01 -15.95 7.19
C SER A 130 -5.96 -14.97 8.34
N ILE A 131 -6.25 -13.69 8.08
CA ILE A 131 -6.30 -12.68 9.14
C ILE A 131 -7.71 -12.59 9.69
N GLY A 132 -7.83 -12.83 10.99
CA GLY A 132 -8.99 -12.56 11.80
C GLY A 132 -8.83 -11.29 12.62
N GLU A 133 -9.83 -11.01 13.45
CA GLU A 133 -9.85 -9.84 14.34
C GLU A 133 -8.66 -9.83 15.32
N SER A 134 -8.20 -11.00 15.79
CA SER A 134 -7.07 -11.15 16.72
C SER A 134 -5.72 -10.72 16.14
N ASP A 135 -5.58 -10.76 14.82
CA ASP A 135 -4.28 -10.58 14.15
C ASP A 135 -4.07 -9.12 13.71
N LEU A 136 -5.10 -8.28 13.85
CA LEU A 136 -5.08 -6.87 13.43
C LEU A 136 -3.94 -6.05 14.06
N PRO A 137 -3.58 -6.21 15.36
CA PRO A 137 -2.41 -5.51 15.90
C PRO A 137 -1.09 -5.94 15.25
N ALA A 138 -0.93 -7.22 14.92
CA ALA A 138 0.25 -7.72 14.21
C ALA A 138 0.30 -7.20 12.77
N LEU A 139 -0.86 -7.10 12.10
CA LEU A 139 -0.99 -6.46 10.80
C LEU A 139 -0.59 -4.97 10.87
N ALA A 140 -1.04 -4.24 11.90
CA ALA A 140 -0.66 -2.85 12.13
C ALA A 140 0.87 -2.70 12.29
N ARG A 141 1.51 -3.58 13.08
CA ARG A 141 2.97 -3.60 13.22
C ARG A 141 3.65 -3.83 11.88
N ARG A 142 3.27 -4.87 11.13
CA ARG A 142 3.86 -5.19 9.83
C ARG A 142 3.73 -4.01 8.86
N ALA A 143 2.58 -3.36 8.82
CA ALA A 143 2.32 -2.20 7.98
C ALA A 143 3.21 -1.01 8.33
N VAL A 144 3.33 -0.68 9.62
CA VAL A 144 4.22 0.40 10.07
C VAL A 144 5.67 0.06 9.81
N HIS A 145 6.10 -1.18 10.08
CA HIS A 145 7.48 -1.61 9.82
C HIS A 145 7.82 -1.46 8.34
N ALA A 146 7.07 -2.09 7.43
CA ALA A 146 7.31 -2.02 5.98
C ALA A 146 7.32 -0.57 5.47
N TYR A 147 6.42 0.28 5.97
CA TYR A 147 6.38 1.68 5.56
C TYR A 147 7.57 2.48 6.09
N VAL A 148 7.94 2.32 7.36
CA VAL A 148 9.04 3.09 7.98
C VAL A 148 10.41 2.66 7.46
N THR A 149 10.61 1.36 7.17
CA THR A 149 11.91 0.85 6.69
C THR A 149 12.08 0.92 5.18
N GLU A 150 11.02 0.65 4.41
CA GLU A 150 11.09 0.48 2.95
C GLU A 150 10.25 1.52 2.18
N GLY A 151 9.41 2.31 2.85
CA GLY A 151 8.42 3.16 2.18
C GLY A 151 7.30 2.38 1.50
N ARG A 152 7.19 1.07 1.78
CA ARG A 152 6.26 0.16 1.09
C ARG A 152 4.91 0.11 1.79
N LEU A 153 3.84 0.23 1.01
CA LEU A 153 2.47 -0.01 1.47
C LEU A 153 2.17 -1.51 1.43
N LEU A 154 1.62 -2.05 2.51
CA LEU A 154 1.13 -3.43 2.54
C LEU A 154 -0.30 -3.49 2.05
N ASP A 155 -0.61 -4.55 1.31
CA ASP A 155 -1.98 -5.03 1.15
C ASP A 155 -2.32 -6.02 2.27
N PRO A 156 -3.59 -6.07 2.70
CA PRO A 156 -4.03 -7.13 3.60
C PRO A 156 -3.92 -8.50 2.90
N PRO A 157 -3.63 -9.59 3.61
CA PRO A 157 -3.51 -10.92 3.02
C PRO A 157 -4.83 -11.41 2.41
N GLY A 158 -4.72 -12.38 1.51
CA GLY A 158 -5.80 -12.75 0.58
C GLY A 158 -7.10 -13.28 1.22
N ARG A 159 -7.04 -13.88 2.42
CA ARG A 159 -8.23 -14.39 3.12
C ARG A 159 -8.48 -13.65 4.43
N LEU A 160 -9.51 -12.81 4.44
CA LEU A 160 -10.00 -12.12 5.64
C LEU A 160 -11.23 -12.85 6.21
N HIS A 161 -11.36 -12.87 7.54
CA HIS A 161 -12.53 -13.44 8.21
C HIS A 161 -12.88 -12.71 9.51
N GLY A 162 -14.09 -12.91 10.01
CA GLY A 162 -14.59 -12.23 11.21
C GLY A 162 -14.52 -10.71 11.09
N GLY A 163 -14.19 -10.04 12.20
CA GLY A 163 -14.11 -8.57 12.27
C GLY A 163 -13.11 -7.93 11.30
N ALA A 164 -12.11 -8.66 10.80
CA ALA A 164 -11.16 -8.13 9.82
C ALA A 164 -11.76 -7.90 8.42
N ALA A 165 -12.79 -8.68 8.05
CA ALA A 165 -13.48 -8.57 6.76
C ALA A 165 -14.67 -7.59 6.78
N GLU A 166 -15.08 -7.14 7.97
CA GLU A 166 -16.20 -6.21 8.16
C GLU A 166 -15.82 -4.79 7.71
N ARG A 167 -16.83 -3.92 7.56
CA ARG A 167 -16.65 -2.47 7.36
C ARG A 167 -16.99 -1.73 8.64
N ALA A 168 -16.01 -1.11 9.26
CA ALA A 168 -16.18 -0.30 10.48
C ALA A 168 -15.14 0.83 10.54
N GLY A 169 -15.44 1.86 11.32
CA GLY A 169 -14.41 2.82 11.74
C GLY A 169 -13.40 2.15 12.67
N VAL A 170 -12.12 2.53 12.54
CA VAL A 170 -11.05 1.89 13.29
C VAL A 170 -10.10 2.95 13.84
N PHE A 171 -9.70 2.80 15.10
CA PHE A 171 -8.58 3.55 15.69
C PHE A 171 -7.41 2.61 15.95
N VAL A 172 -6.23 2.98 15.46
CA VAL A 172 -4.98 2.32 15.80
C VAL A 172 -4.24 3.20 16.80
N SER A 173 -3.88 2.62 17.94
CA SER A 173 -3.02 3.26 18.93
C SER A 173 -1.68 2.55 18.99
N ILE A 174 -0.62 3.34 18.95
CA ILE A 174 0.77 2.94 19.11
C ILE A 174 1.22 3.42 20.49
N LYS A 175 1.73 2.50 21.30
CA LYS A 175 2.32 2.80 22.60
C LYS A 175 3.75 2.28 22.66
N THR A 176 4.57 2.85 23.53
CA THR A 176 5.84 2.22 23.91
C THR A 176 5.57 1.02 24.83
N ARG A 177 6.55 0.12 25.00
CA ARG A 177 6.45 -0.99 25.98
C ARG A 177 6.22 -0.51 27.42
N GLN A 178 6.61 0.72 27.74
CA GLN A 178 6.34 1.37 29.03
C GLN A 178 4.90 1.92 29.14
N GLY A 179 4.07 1.72 28.10
CA GLY A 179 2.66 2.11 28.07
C GLY A 179 2.39 3.55 27.67
N GLN A 180 3.42 4.32 27.28
CA GLN A 180 3.27 5.72 26.87
C GLN A 180 2.70 5.80 25.45
N LEU A 181 1.79 6.74 25.21
CA LEU A 181 1.22 6.94 23.87
C LEU A 181 2.28 7.51 22.92
N ARG A 182 2.45 6.89 21.75
CA ARG A 182 3.41 7.27 20.70
C ARG A 182 2.75 7.69 19.38
N GLY A 183 1.48 7.35 19.21
CA GLY A 183 0.64 7.77 18.09
C GLY A 183 -0.77 7.19 18.22
N CYS A 184 -1.79 7.90 17.77
CA CYS A 184 -3.14 7.36 17.66
C CYS A 184 -3.94 8.12 16.60
N ILE A 185 -4.33 7.39 15.56
CA ILE A 185 -5.15 7.88 14.45
C ILE A 185 -6.24 6.86 14.15
N GLY A 186 -7.38 7.35 13.67
CA GLY A 186 -8.49 6.51 13.27
C GLY A 186 -9.57 7.24 12.52
N THR A 187 -10.53 6.46 12.05
CA THR A 187 -11.71 6.89 11.31
C THR A 187 -12.97 6.55 12.10
N ILE A 188 -13.94 7.47 12.11
CA ILE A 188 -15.22 7.26 12.81
C ILE A 188 -16.14 6.34 12.00
N GLU A 189 -16.19 6.59 10.69
CA GLU A 189 -16.95 5.83 9.71
C GLU A 189 -15.97 5.09 8.78
N PRO A 190 -16.33 3.92 8.24
CA PRO A 190 -15.43 3.13 7.39
C PRO A 190 -15.07 3.88 6.11
N THR A 191 -13.77 4.12 5.90
CA THR A 191 -13.26 4.80 4.69
C THR A 191 -12.66 3.84 3.67
N GLN A 192 -12.33 2.62 4.08
CA GLN A 192 -11.80 1.56 3.24
C GLN A 192 -12.82 0.42 3.04
N GLU A 193 -12.43 -0.55 2.22
CA GLU A 193 -13.23 -1.71 1.84
C GLU A 193 -13.49 -2.66 3.02
N ASN A 194 -12.59 -2.71 3.99
CA ASN A 194 -12.68 -3.57 5.17
C ASN A 194 -11.78 -3.07 6.31
N VAL A 195 -11.98 -3.60 7.52
CA VAL A 195 -11.22 -3.28 8.73
C VAL A 195 -9.73 -3.54 8.55
N ALA A 196 -9.31 -4.60 7.85
CA ALA A 196 -7.89 -4.88 7.63
C ALA A 196 -7.19 -3.75 6.87
N ARG A 197 -7.78 -3.24 5.78
CA ARG A 197 -7.29 -2.05 5.06
C ARG A 197 -7.35 -0.80 5.94
N GLU A 198 -8.41 -0.63 6.72
CA GLU A 198 -8.56 0.49 7.66
C GLU A 198 -7.41 0.51 8.69
N VAL A 199 -7.06 -0.65 9.23
CA VAL A 199 -5.94 -0.84 10.17
C VAL A 199 -4.62 -0.48 9.53
N ILE A 200 -4.32 -0.99 8.33
CA ILE A 200 -3.07 -0.66 7.61
C ILE A 200 -2.95 0.85 7.43
N HIS A 201 -4.00 1.48 6.90
CA HIS A 201 -4.03 2.92 6.64
C HIS A 201 -3.84 3.73 7.92
N ASN A 202 -4.61 3.44 8.96
CA ASN A 202 -4.59 4.19 10.22
C ASN A 202 -3.35 3.90 11.06
N ALA A 203 -2.74 2.72 10.96
CA ALA A 203 -1.47 2.40 11.63
C ALA A 203 -0.32 3.23 11.06
N ILE A 204 -0.20 3.29 9.73
CA ILE A 204 0.81 4.12 9.05
C ILE A 204 0.58 5.59 9.38
N ALA A 205 -0.68 6.06 9.35
CA ALA A 205 -1.01 7.42 9.73
C ALA A 205 -0.67 7.73 11.20
N ALA A 206 -0.96 6.81 12.13
CA ALA A 206 -0.61 6.97 13.54
C ALA A 206 0.90 7.05 13.77
N ALA A 207 1.69 6.33 12.97
CA ALA A 207 3.14 6.34 13.05
C ALA A 207 3.77 7.59 12.42
N THR A 208 3.14 8.19 11.41
CA THR A 208 3.82 9.19 10.55
C THR A 208 3.14 10.54 10.45
N ARG A 209 1.85 10.65 10.85
CA ARG A 209 1.01 11.83 10.63
C ARG A 209 0.22 12.27 11.88
N ASP A 210 0.48 11.69 13.05
CA ASP A 210 -0.11 12.19 14.29
C ASP A 210 0.57 13.51 14.68
N PRO A 211 -0.14 14.66 14.66
CA PRO A 211 0.48 15.98 14.82
C PRO A 211 1.04 16.24 16.23
N ARG A 212 0.79 15.33 17.18
CA ARG A 212 1.27 15.45 18.57
C ARG A 212 2.68 14.87 18.75
N PHE A 213 3.18 14.11 17.77
CA PHE A 213 4.44 13.38 17.87
C PHE A 213 5.24 13.51 16.57
N ASP A 214 6.57 13.45 16.68
CA ASP A 214 7.41 13.30 15.48
C ASP A 214 7.16 11.93 14.83
N PRO A 215 7.35 11.79 13.50
CA PRO A 215 7.25 10.50 12.83
C PRO A 215 8.10 9.42 13.50
N VAL A 216 7.55 8.21 13.63
CA VAL A 216 8.25 7.04 14.17
C VAL A 216 9.47 6.70 13.33
N ARG A 217 10.60 6.47 13.99
CA ARG A 217 11.86 6.06 13.36
C ARG A 217 12.06 4.55 13.37
N ALA A 218 12.89 4.05 12.48
CA ALA A 218 13.19 2.62 12.35
C ALA A 218 13.74 2.00 13.65
N ASP A 219 14.55 2.76 14.40
CA ASP A 219 15.15 2.33 15.68
C ASP A 219 14.13 2.28 16.84
N GLU A 220 12.92 2.83 16.67
CA GLU A 220 11.86 2.75 17.67
C GLU A 220 10.97 1.50 17.51
N LEU A 221 10.95 0.88 16.32
CA LEU A 221 9.92 -0.09 15.91
C LEU A 221 9.77 -1.29 16.86
N ASP A 222 10.90 -1.77 17.39
CA ASP A 222 10.91 -2.93 18.30
C ASP A 222 10.29 -2.63 19.67
N GLU A 223 10.29 -1.37 20.10
CA GLU A 223 9.75 -0.94 21.40
C GLU A 223 8.27 -0.52 21.33
N LEU A 224 7.65 -0.55 20.15
CA LEU A 224 6.25 -0.21 19.97
C LEU A 224 5.35 -1.38 20.31
N VAL A 225 4.14 -1.08 20.76
CA VAL A 225 3.05 -2.01 21.05
C VAL A 225 1.78 -1.44 20.41
N PHE A 226 1.09 -2.28 19.65
CA PHE A 226 -0.08 -1.87 18.88
C PHE A 226 -1.39 -2.31 19.54
N SER A 227 -2.41 -1.49 19.42
CA SER A 227 -3.79 -1.87 19.73
C SER A 227 -4.75 -1.30 18.70
N VAL A 228 -5.77 -2.08 18.36
CA VAL A 228 -6.79 -1.77 17.36
C VAL A 228 -8.14 -1.72 18.04
N ASP A 229 -8.85 -0.62 17.83
CA ASP A 229 -10.20 -0.37 18.34
C ASP A 229 -11.16 -0.35 17.15
N ILE A 230 -12.02 -1.37 17.03
CA ILE A 230 -13.07 -1.44 15.99
C ILE A 230 -14.36 -0.86 16.55
N LEU A 231 -14.90 0.16 15.89
CA LEU A 231 -16.07 0.91 16.36
C LEU A 231 -17.38 0.28 15.88
N SER A 232 -18.38 0.26 16.74
CA SER A 232 -19.77 0.04 16.30
C SER A 232 -20.29 1.27 15.56
N PRO A 233 -21.35 1.12 14.72
CA PRO A 233 -22.08 2.28 14.21
C PRO A 233 -22.52 3.20 15.35
N PRO A 234 -22.39 4.54 15.19
CA PRO A 234 -22.76 5.48 16.23
C PRO A 234 -24.29 5.60 16.36
N GLU A 235 -24.77 5.58 17.60
CA GLU A 235 -26.19 5.74 17.96
C GLU A 235 -26.44 7.11 18.56
N LEU A 236 -27.49 7.81 18.11
CA LEU A 236 -27.87 9.10 18.70
C LEU A 236 -28.34 8.92 20.15
N VAL A 237 -27.84 9.78 21.04
CA VAL A 237 -28.17 9.77 22.47
C VAL A 237 -29.29 10.78 22.74
N SER A 238 -30.43 10.29 23.23
CA SER A 238 -31.55 11.13 23.68
C SER A 238 -31.43 11.57 25.14
N ASP A 239 -30.72 10.80 25.97
CA ASP A 239 -30.56 11.05 27.41
C ASP A 239 -29.13 10.73 27.86
N LEU A 240 -28.50 11.64 28.60
CA LEU A 240 -27.14 11.46 29.12
C LEU A 240 -27.02 10.31 30.12
N ARG A 241 -28.13 9.90 30.75
CA ARG A 241 -28.16 8.74 31.67
C ARG A 241 -27.88 7.42 30.96
N ASP A 242 -28.00 7.41 29.64
CA ASP A 242 -27.72 6.24 28.81
C ASP A 242 -26.22 6.11 28.44
N LEU A 243 -25.38 7.02 28.94
CA LEU A 243 -23.93 7.01 28.75
C LEU A 243 -23.22 6.41 29.97
N ASP A 244 -22.20 5.62 29.69
CA ASP A 244 -21.27 5.06 30.67
C ASP A 244 -19.87 5.19 30.07
N PRO A 245 -18.98 6.04 30.63
CA PRO A 245 -17.63 6.26 30.10
C PRO A 245 -16.76 4.99 30.01
N LYS A 246 -17.07 3.95 30.81
CA LYS A 246 -16.36 2.66 30.72
C LYS A 246 -16.82 1.82 29.55
N ARG A 247 -18.08 1.95 29.14
CA ARG A 247 -18.69 1.11 28.10
C ARG A 247 -18.75 1.79 26.74
N TYR A 248 -19.07 3.07 26.71
CA TYR A 248 -19.38 3.81 25.48
C TYR A 248 -18.34 4.90 25.22
N GLY A 249 -17.86 4.95 23.99
CA GLY A 249 -17.25 6.15 23.44
C GLY A 249 -18.33 7.16 23.05
N VAL A 250 -17.93 8.43 22.94
CA VAL A 250 -18.84 9.53 22.57
C VAL A 250 -18.31 10.28 21.38
N ILE A 251 -19.24 10.68 20.51
CA ILE A 251 -19.02 11.66 19.44
C ILE A 251 -19.89 12.87 19.75
N VAL A 252 -19.28 14.04 19.76
CA VAL A 252 -19.99 15.31 19.82
C VAL A 252 -19.97 15.93 18.42
N GLU A 253 -21.11 16.43 17.97
CA GLU A 253 -21.26 17.04 16.65
C GLU A 253 -22.04 18.35 16.77
N THR A 254 -21.51 19.42 16.20
CA THR A 254 -22.21 20.71 16.08
C THR A 254 -22.97 20.78 14.76
N GLU A 255 -23.91 21.71 14.65
CA GLU A 255 -24.69 21.90 13.42
C GLU A 255 -23.84 22.30 12.21
N ASP A 256 -22.69 22.97 12.44
CA ASP A 256 -21.75 23.35 11.39
C ASP A 256 -20.79 22.23 10.95
N GLY A 257 -20.92 21.03 11.54
CA GLY A 257 -20.18 19.83 11.15
C GLY A 257 -18.87 19.61 11.91
N ARG A 258 -18.48 20.45 12.88
CA ARG A 258 -17.35 20.11 13.76
C ARG A 258 -17.69 18.88 14.60
N ARG A 259 -16.81 17.88 14.58
CA ARG A 259 -16.96 16.60 15.27
C ARG A 259 -15.76 16.30 16.17
N GLY A 260 -16.03 15.84 17.38
CA GLY A 260 -15.02 15.41 18.35
C GLY A 260 -15.35 14.04 18.91
N LEU A 261 -14.35 13.17 19.02
CA LEU A 261 -14.52 11.79 19.50
C LEU A 261 -13.64 11.49 20.71
N LEU A 262 -14.21 10.77 21.67
CA LEU A 262 -13.47 10.14 22.75
C LEU A 262 -13.84 8.66 22.86
N LEU A 263 -12.81 7.80 22.89
CA LEU A 263 -12.96 6.36 23.05
C LEU A 263 -13.42 6.01 24.49
N PRO A 264 -14.05 4.84 24.71
CA PRO A 264 -14.38 4.36 26.05
C PRO A 264 -13.14 3.92 26.85
N ASP A 265 -13.34 3.75 28.16
CA ASP A 265 -12.39 3.12 29.09
C ASP A 265 -11.00 3.79 29.05
N LEU A 266 -10.99 5.12 29.18
CA LEU A 266 -9.76 5.92 29.25
C LEU A 266 -9.44 6.26 30.70
N SER A 267 -8.17 6.05 31.08
CA SER A 267 -7.67 6.40 32.41
C SER A 267 -7.93 7.87 32.73
N GLY A 268 -8.51 8.14 33.90
CA GLY A 268 -8.87 9.48 34.35
C GLY A 268 -10.20 10.02 33.83
N ILE A 269 -10.94 9.28 32.99
CA ILE A 269 -12.26 9.67 32.48
C ILE A 269 -13.34 8.82 33.13
N GLU A 270 -13.76 9.22 34.34
CA GLU A 270 -14.73 8.45 35.15
C GLU A 270 -16.16 8.98 35.06
N THR A 271 -16.39 10.18 34.52
CA THR A 271 -17.72 10.79 34.43
C THR A 271 -18.08 11.19 33.00
N VAL A 272 -19.37 11.19 32.70
CA VAL A 272 -19.92 11.57 31.39
C VAL A 272 -19.58 13.03 31.06
N GLU A 273 -19.65 13.93 32.04
CA GLU A 273 -19.33 15.34 31.87
C GLU A 273 -17.88 15.52 31.45
N ARG A 274 -16.96 14.77 32.08
CA ARG A 274 -15.54 14.81 31.75
C ARG A 274 -15.29 14.22 30.36
N GLN A 275 -15.97 13.13 30.02
CA GLN A 275 -15.89 12.51 28.70
C GLN A 275 -16.31 13.49 27.59
N LEU A 276 -17.47 14.14 27.76
CA LEU A 276 -18.00 15.13 26.82
C LEU A 276 -17.11 16.38 26.75
N HIS A 277 -16.55 16.83 27.87
CA HIS A 277 -15.61 17.95 27.90
C HIS A 277 -14.39 17.71 27.00
N TYR A 278 -13.72 16.56 27.13
CA TYR A 278 -12.56 16.25 26.29
C TYR A 278 -12.94 15.99 24.82
N ALA A 279 -14.10 15.39 24.56
CA ALA A 279 -14.61 15.23 23.19
C ALA A 279 -14.82 16.60 22.52
N ARG A 280 -15.42 17.57 23.23
CA ARG A 280 -15.58 18.96 22.75
C ARG A 280 -14.23 19.64 22.52
N ALA A 281 -13.31 19.53 23.48
CA ALA A 281 -11.99 20.16 23.40
C ALA A 281 -11.20 19.69 22.17
N LYS A 282 -11.27 18.40 21.82
CA LYS A 282 -10.62 17.84 20.61
C LYS A 282 -11.15 18.43 19.30
N ALA A 283 -12.38 18.94 19.30
CA ALA A 283 -13.02 19.54 18.13
C ALA A 283 -13.04 21.07 18.17
N GLY A 284 -12.40 21.69 19.18
CA GLY A 284 -12.46 23.14 19.37
C GLY A 284 -13.88 23.67 19.63
N ILE A 285 -14.75 22.87 20.24
CA ILE A 285 -16.13 23.24 20.57
C ILE A 285 -16.17 23.80 22.00
N ARG A 286 -16.77 24.98 22.19
CA ARG A 286 -16.93 25.59 23.50
C ARG A 286 -17.96 24.85 24.36
N PRO A 287 -17.92 24.99 25.70
CA PRO A 287 -18.84 24.28 26.59
C PRO A 287 -20.33 24.62 26.37
N ASP A 288 -20.63 25.86 25.98
CA ASP A 288 -21.97 26.42 25.80
C ASP A 288 -22.58 26.14 24.42
N GLU A 289 -21.79 25.64 23.47
CA GLU A 289 -22.27 25.39 22.11
C GLU A 289 -23.23 24.17 22.06
N PRO A 290 -24.34 24.27 21.30
CA PRO A 290 -25.26 23.16 21.13
C PRO A 290 -24.59 22.02 20.34
N ILE A 291 -24.82 20.78 20.78
CA ILE A 291 -24.27 19.58 20.15
C ILE A 291 -25.32 18.48 20.07
N ARG A 292 -25.17 17.61 19.07
CA ARG A 292 -25.70 16.26 19.07
C ARG A 292 -24.64 15.34 19.68
N ILE A 293 -25.11 14.36 20.45
CA ILE A 293 -24.24 13.38 21.09
C ILE A 293 -24.58 12.02 20.51
N TYR A 294 -23.56 11.30 20.08
CA TYR A 294 -23.68 9.91 19.67
C TYR A 294 -22.82 9.05 20.60
N ARG A 295 -23.25 7.81 20.82
CA ARG A 295 -22.48 6.80 21.53
C ARG A 295 -22.10 5.65 20.60
N PHE A 296 -21.01 4.98 20.90
CA PHE A 296 -20.60 3.77 20.20
C PHE A 296 -19.85 2.85 21.18
N THR A 297 -19.80 1.56 20.88
CA THR A 297 -18.96 0.59 21.59
C THR A 297 -17.71 0.30 20.77
N VAL A 298 -16.69 -0.26 21.44
CA VAL A 298 -15.43 -0.63 20.82
C VAL A 298 -15.11 -2.08 21.13
N ARG A 299 -14.75 -2.85 20.10
CA ARG A 299 -13.99 -4.10 20.26
C ARG A 299 -12.51 -3.75 20.23
N ARG A 300 -11.84 -3.85 21.38
CA ARG A 300 -10.42 -3.51 21.54
C ARG A 300 -9.56 -4.76 21.49
N ILE A 301 -8.69 -4.84 20.49
CA ILE A 301 -7.72 -5.91 20.30
C ILE A 301 -6.33 -5.35 20.62
N ARG A 302 -5.61 -6.03 21.50
CA ARG A 302 -4.24 -5.65 21.88
C ARG A 302 -3.27 -6.68 21.34
N GLU A 303 -2.09 -6.21 20.97
CA GLU A 303 -1.00 -7.09 20.60
C GLU A 303 -0.58 -7.96 21.79
N HIS A 304 -0.42 -9.25 21.55
CA HIS A 304 0.17 -10.17 22.52
C HIS A 304 1.68 -9.99 22.46
N GLY A 305 2.32 -9.76 23.61
CA GLY A 305 3.77 -9.56 23.66
C GLY A 305 4.51 -10.78 23.12
N ARG A 306 5.45 -10.58 22.18
CA ARG A 306 6.38 -11.63 21.75
C ARG A 306 7.13 -12.14 22.97
N THR A 307 7.01 -13.43 23.27
CA THR A 307 8.03 -14.11 24.07
C THR A 307 9.26 -14.30 23.16
N ALA A 308 10.45 -14.40 23.76
CA ALA A 308 11.72 -14.49 23.05
C ALA A 308 11.88 -15.72 22.11
N ALA A 309 10.85 -16.53 21.93
CA ALA A 309 10.86 -17.71 21.06
C ALA A 309 10.54 -17.37 19.57
N ASP A 310 9.92 -16.22 19.28
CA ASP A 310 9.49 -15.87 17.91
C ASP A 310 10.55 -15.10 17.10
N ALA A 311 11.76 -14.92 17.65
CA ALA A 311 12.84 -14.16 17.02
C ALA A 311 13.86 -15.04 16.24
N GLU A 312 13.67 -16.37 16.22
CA GLU A 312 14.59 -17.32 15.55
C GLU A 312 13.90 -18.24 14.51
N ALA A 313 12.77 -17.82 13.93
CA ALA A 313 12.13 -18.54 12.82
C ALA A 313 12.17 -17.73 11.52
#